data_AF-A0A9E0RRL1-F1
#
_entry.id   AF-A0A9E0RRL1-F1
#
_cell.length_a   1.000
_cell.length_b   1.000
_cell.length_c   1.000
_cell.angle_alpha   90.00
_cell.angle_beta   90.00
_cell.angle_gamma   90.00
#
_symmetry.space_group_name_H-M   'P 1'
#
loop_
_entity.id
_entity.type
_entity.pdbx_description
1 polymer ?
#
loop_
_entity_poly.entity_id
_entity_poly.type
_entity_poly.pdbx_seq_one_letter_code
_entity_poly.pdbx_strand_id
1 'polypeptide(L)'
;PYDYALSSCGGYWLRVNGNTATGNLVPGMPRFYHQPDMSPVLVDLVAGYLKGSVSTEALVEASRERPEAVDELILDTRSFLRGQADWLPDEETNSPADAAPD
;
A
#
# COMPACT_ATOMS: atom_id res chain seq x y z
N PRO A 1 26.81 -10.14 8.62
CA PRO A 1 26.63 -11.58 8.86
C PRO A 1 25.21 -11.88 9.37
N TYR A 2 24.22 -11.87 8.47
CA TYR A 2 22.95 -12.61 8.54
C TYR A 2 22.35 -12.57 7.14
N ASP A 3 22.72 -13.54 6.30
CA ASP A 3 22.03 -13.77 5.04
C ASP A 3 20.77 -14.56 5.37
N TYR A 4 19.61 -13.90 5.32
CA TYR A 4 18.34 -14.56 5.55
C TYR A 4 18.03 -15.48 4.36
N ALA A 5 18.15 -16.79 4.57
CA ALA A 5 17.69 -17.79 3.60
C ALA A 5 16.18 -18.00 3.79
N LEU A 6 15.37 -17.55 2.82
CA LEU A 6 13.97 -17.93 2.75
C LEU A 6 13.89 -19.41 2.32
N SER A 7 13.31 -20.25 3.18
CA SER A 7 13.10 -21.68 2.91
C SER A 7 12.41 -21.89 1.56
N SER A 8 13.00 -22.73 0.70
CA SER A 8 12.52 -23.03 -0.66
C SER A 8 11.20 -23.85 -0.71
N CYS A 9 10.60 -24.15 0.45
CA CYS A 9 9.36 -24.89 0.58
C CYS A 9 8.42 -24.22 1.60
N GLY A 10 7.58 -23.29 1.14
CA GLY A 10 6.45 -22.81 1.95
C GLY A 10 6.01 -21.40 1.58
N GLY A 11 4.73 -21.25 1.24
CA GLY A 11 4.11 -20.00 0.83
C GLY A 11 4.29 -18.93 1.90
N TYR A 12 5.18 -17.99 1.65
CA TYR A 12 5.26 -16.73 2.36
C TYR A 12 5.09 -15.68 1.30
N TRP A 13 3.84 -15.28 1.01
CA TRP A 13 3.60 -14.14 0.16
C TRP A 13 3.41 -12.92 1.05
N LEU A 14 4.44 -12.07 1.03
CA LEU A 14 4.22 -10.66 1.27
C LEU A 14 4.08 -10.02 -0.10
N ARG A 15 2.97 -9.34 -0.34
CA ARG A 15 2.82 -8.48 -1.50
C ARG A 15 3.32 -7.11 -1.10
N VAL A 16 4.25 -6.56 -1.87
CA VAL A 16 4.80 -5.22 -1.62
C VAL A 16 4.27 -4.29 -2.69
N ASN A 17 3.63 -3.21 -2.26
CA ASN A 17 3.14 -2.14 -3.12
C ASN A 17 3.66 -0.81 -2.57
N GLY A 18 4.61 -0.20 -3.28
CA GLY A 18 5.30 1.00 -2.82
C GLY A 18 5.96 0.78 -1.45
N ASN A 19 5.61 1.61 -0.47
CA ASN A 19 6.15 1.53 0.89
C ASN A 19 5.28 0.71 1.86
N THR A 20 4.42 -0.16 1.32
CA THR A 20 3.54 -1.04 2.12
C THR A 20 3.72 -2.51 1.78
N ALA A 21 3.52 -3.37 2.77
CA ALA A 21 3.50 -4.81 2.64
C ALA A 21 2.17 -5.37 3.16
N THR A 22 1.59 -6.34 2.46
CA THR A 22 0.37 -7.05 2.86
C THR A 22 0.61 -8.56 2.83
N GLY A 23 0.04 -9.29 3.79
CA GLY A 23 0.11 -10.75 3.84
C GLY A 23 0.28 -11.27 5.26
N ASN A 24 1.01 -12.37 5.39
CA ASN A 24 1.25 -13.04 6.67
C ASN A 24 2.32 -12.31 7.50
N LEU A 25 1.95 -11.17 8.09
CA LEU A 25 2.80 -10.34 8.95
C LEU A 25 2.58 -10.61 10.45
N VAL A 26 1.51 -11.32 10.81
CA VAL A 26 1.08 -11.54 12.18
C VAL A 26 1.44 -12.95 12.67
N PRO A 27 2.00 -13.09 13.88
CA PRO A 27 2.23 -14.42 14.47
C PRO A 27 0.96 -15.27 14.51
N GLY A 28 1.06 -16.53 14.08
CA GLY A 28 -0.05 -17.48 14.11
C GLY A 28 -0.91 -17.53 12.84
N MET A 29 -0.70 -16.62 11.87
CA MET A 29 -1.35 -16.74 10.57
C MET A 29 -0.81 -17.96 9.79
N PRO A 30 -1.68 -18.81 9.21
CA PRO A 30 -1.22 -19.94 8.41
C PRO A 30 -0.44 -19.46 7.18
N ARG A 31 0.69 -20.11 6.90
CA ARG A 31 1.57 -19.77 5.76
C ARG A 31 0.82 -19.73 4.43
N PHE A 32 -0.14 -20.63 4.24
CA PHE A 32 -0.83 -20.84 2.95
C PHE A 32 -2.24 -20.24 2.87
N TYR A 33 -2.63 -19.31 3.75
CA TYR A 33 -3.97 -18.70 3.72
C TYR A 33 -4.00 -17.31 3.09
N HIS A 34 -4.69 -17.16 1.94
CA HIS A 34 -4.79 -15.90 1.19
C HIS A 34 -5.94 -15.01 1.65
N GLN A 35 -6.73 -15.49 2.61
CA GLN A 35 -7.89 -14.82 3.16
C GLN A 35 -7.80 -14.82 4.69
N PRO A 36 -8.40 -13.82 5.36
CA PRO A 36 -9.02 -12.64 4.76
C PRO A 36 -7.97 -11.68 4.16
N ASP A 37 -8.42 -10.67 3.40
CA ASP A 37 -7.49 -9.67 2.87
C ASP A 37 -7.07 -8.73 4.00
N MET A 38 -5.77 -8.56 4.17
CA MET A 38 -5.21 -7.83 5.32
C MET A 38 -4.95 -6.37 4.96
N SER A 39 -4.97 -5.50 5.95
CA SER A 39 -4.60 -4.10 5.78
C SER A 39 -3.13 -3.99 5.36
N PRO A 40 -2.78 -3.13 4.38
CA PRO A 40 -1.39 -2.85 4.04
C PRO A 40 -0.65 -2.21 5.21
N VAL A 41 0.50 -2.77 5.57
CA VAL A 41 1.36 -2.30 6.66
C VAL A 41 2.55 -1.54 6.10
N LEU A 42 2.90 -0.38 6.68
CA LEU A 42 4.08 0.36 6.28
C LEU A 42 5.36 -0.46 6.49
N VAL A 43 6.24 -0.47 5.48
CA VAL A 43 7.52 -1.19 5.54
C VAL A 43 8.37 -0.72 6.73
N ASP A 44 8.31 0.56 7.07
CA ASP A 44 9.03 1.11 8.23
C ASP A 44 8.51 0.58 9.58
N LEU A 45 7.21 0.27 9.66
CA LEU A 45 6.62 -0.34 10.85
C LEU A 45 7.11 -1.78 11.01
N VAL A 46 7.18 -2.54 9.90
CA VAL A 46 7.77 -3.88 9.87
C VAL A 46 9.26 -3.83 10.25
N ALA A 47 10.01 -2.89 9.71
CA ALA A 47 11.43 -2.69 10.05
C ALA A 47 11.61 -2.33 11.53
N GLY A 48 10.73 -1.50 12.09
CA GLY A 48 10.70 -1.16 13.51
C GLY A 48 10.43 -2.39 14.39
N TYR A 49 9.52 -3.27 13.98
CA TYR A 49 9.24 -4.52 14.68
C TYR A 49 10.47 -5.44 14.69
N LEU A 50 11.13 -5.63 13.54
CA LEU A 50 12.35 -6.44 13.44
C LEU A 50 13.51 -5.89 14.29
N LYS A 51 13.56 -4.56 14.49
CA LYS A 51 14.54 -3.89 15.36
C LYS A 51 14.13 -3.88 16.84
N GLY A 52 12.94 -4.38 17.17
CA GLY A 52 12.40 -4.37 18.54
C GLY A 52 11.91 -2.99 19.03
N SER A 53 11.82 -1.98 18.15
CA SER A 53 11.33 -0.65 18.51
C SER A 53 9.81 -0.50 18.37
N VAL A 54 9.15 -1.43 17.68
CA VAL A 54 7.69 -1.54 17.55
C VAL A 54 7.25 -2.84 18.16
N SER A 55 6.16 -2.82 18.94
CA SER A 55 5.66 -4.01 19.61
C SER A 55 4.92 -4.95 18.65
N THR A 56 4.78 -6.22 19.03
CA THR A 56 3.99 -7.19 18.27
C THR A 56 2.53 -6.75 18.15
N GLU A 57 1.96 -6.16 19.20
CA GLU A 57 0.57 -5.71 19.23
C GLU A 57 0.33 -4.58 18.22
N ALA A 58 1.30 -3.65 18.09
CA ALA A 58 1.23 -2.59 17.09
C ALA A 58 1.30 -3.15 15.65
N LEU A 59 2.13 -4.19 15.42
CA LEU A 59 2.18 -4.87 14.13
C LEU A 59 0.88 -5.64 13.84
N VAL A 60 0.30 -6.30 14.84
CA VAL A 60 -0.99 -7.00 14.74
C VAL A 60 -2.10 -6.03 14.37
N GLU A 61 -2.19 -4.90 15.06
CA GLU A 61 -3.21 -3.88 14.80
C GLU A 61 -3.06 -3.29 13.40
N ALA A 62 -1.83 -2.97 12.99
CA ALA A 62 -1.57 -2.44 11.64
C ALA A 62 -1.93 -3.47 10.55
N SER A 63 -1.72 -4.75 10.82
CA SER A 63 -1.98 -5.84 9.89
C SER A 63 -3.40 -6.42 10.00
N ARG A 64 -4.33 -5.78 10.72
CA ARG A 64 -5.70 -6.29 10.89
C ARG A 64 -6.41 -6.52 9.56
N GLU A 65 -7.41 -7.39 9.59
CA GLU A 65 -8.30 -7.64 8.44
C GLU A 65 -8.84 -6.31 7.89
N ARG A 66 -8.79 -6.16 6.56
CA ARG A 66 -9.29 -4.97 5.89
C ARG A 66 -10.82 -4.99 5.93
N PRO A 67 -11.48 -3.96 6.49
CA PRO A 67 -12.94 -3.90 6.47
C PRO A 67 -13.48 -3.76 5.04
N GLU A 68 -14.58 -4.44 4.72
CA GLU A 68 -15.23 -4.37 3.39
C GLU A 68 -15.59 -2.92 2.98
N ALA A 69 -15.98 -2.08 3.95
CA ALA A 69 -16.30 -0.67 3.72
C ALA A 69 -15.13 0.15 3.12
N VAL A 70 -13.88 -0.31 3.26
CA VAL A 70 -12.73 0.33 2.61
C VAL A 70 -12.79 0.14 1.09
N ASP A 71 -13.22 -1.02 0.62
CA ASP A 71 -13.30 -1.30 -0.82
C ASP A 71 -14.40 -0.44 -1.47
N GLU A 72 -15.54 -0.26 -0.78
CA GLU A 72 -16.61 0.67 -1.18
C GLU A 72 -16.08 2.11 -1.25
N LEU A 73 -15.39 2.58 -0.21
CA LEU A 73 -14.82 3.92 -0.16
C LEU A 73 -13.80 4.18 -1.29
N ILE A 74 -12.99 3.18 -1.64
CA ILE A 74 -12.05 3.26 -2.77
C ILE A 74 -12.81 3.43 -4.09
N LEU A 75 -13.89 2.66 -4.30
CA LEU A 75 -14.71 2.76 -5.51
C LEU A 75 -15.37 4.13 -5.62
N ASP A 76 -15.96 4.63 -4.53
CA ASP A 76 -16.59 5.94 -4.46
C ASP A 76 -15.60 7.06 -4.75
N THR A 77 -14.41 6.99 -4.14
CA THR A 77 -13.35 7.97 -4.37
C THR A 77 -12.89 7.95 -5.83
N ARG A 78 -12.73 6.77 -6.44
CA ARG A 78 -12.37 6.66 -7.86
C ARG A 78 -13.47 7.18 -8.79
N SER A 79 -14.73 6.96 -8.44
CA SER A 79 -15.88 7.51 -9.16
C SER A 79 -15.88 9.03 -9.10
N PHE A 80 -15.73 9.59 -7.90
CA PHE A 80 -15.64 11.02 -7.66
C PHE A 80 -14.49 11.68 -8.44
N LEU A 81 -13.27 11.13 -8.36
CA LEU A 81 -12.11 11.66 -9.06
C LEU A 81 -12.24 11.59 -10.59
N ARG A 82 -12.88 10.56 -11.14
CA ARG A 82 -13.19 10.49 -12.58
C ARG A 82 -14.19 11.55 -13.00
N GLY A 83 -15.22 11.82 -12.18
CA GLY A 83 -16.20 12.87 -12.45
C GLY A 83 -15.64 14.30 -12.38
N GLN A 84 -14.47 14.47 -11.75
CA GLN A 84 -13.72 15.73 -11.73
C GLN A 84 -12.77 15.92 -12.91
N ALA A 85 -12.53 14.90 -13.73
CA ALA A 85 -11.65 15.02 -14.90
C ALA A 85 -12.13 16.11 -15.87
N ASP A 86 -13.45 16.31 -15.95
CA ASP A 86 -14.08 17.34 -16.79
C ASP A 86 -14.05 18.76 -16.18
N TRP A 87 -13.58 18.91 -14.93
CA TRP A 87 -13.54 20.19 -14.19
C TRP A 87 -12.14 20.83 -14.14
N LEU A 88 -11.10 20.09 -14.51
CA LEU A 88 -9.76 20.66 -14.64
C LEU A 88 -9.70 21.41 -15.97
N PRO A 89 -9.42 22.72 -15.98
CA PRO A 89 -9.13 23.40 -17.25
C PRO A 89 -7.94 22.69 -17.89
N ASP A 90 -8.05 22.36 -19.17
CA ASP A 90 -6.89 21.96 -19.97
C ASP A 90 -5.86 23.06 -19.75
N GLU A 91 -4.67 22.73 -19.23
CA GLU A 91 -3.61 23.72 -19.09
C GLU A 91 -3.35 24.30 -20.49
N GLU A 92 -3.86 25.50 -20.72
CA GLU A 92 -3.62 26.27 -21.93
C GLU A 92 -2.11 26.32 -22.10
N THR A 93 -1.67 25.63 -23.14
CA THR A 93 -0.37 25.72 -23.77
C THR A 93 0.28 27.08 -23.52
N ASN A 94 1.18 27.15 -22.54
CA ASN A 94 2.14 28.24 -22.46
C ASN A 94 3.21 27.98 -23.53
N SER A 95 2.80 28.08 -24.80
CA SER A 95 3.72 28.15 -25.93
C SER A 95 4.36 29.54 -25.92
N PRO A 96 5.69 29.66 -25.92
CA PRO A 96 6.39 30.95 -25.87
C PRO A 96 6.36 31.67 -27.23
N ALA A 97 5.21 31.69 -27.91
CA ALA A 97 5.06 32.25 -29.25
C ALA A 97 4.71 33.75 -29.26
N ASP A 98 4.42 34.37 -28.12
CA ASP A 98 4.20 35.83 -28.01
C ASP A 98 5.51 36.63 -27.81
N ALA A 99 6.61 36.16 -28.40
CA ALA A 99 7.80 36.97 -28.61
C ALA A 99 7.63 37.81 -29.89
N ALA A 100 6.96 38.96 -29.73
CA ALA A 100 7.00 40.20 -30.52
C ALA A 100 6.79 40.14 -32.06
N PRO A 101 5.91 41.00 -32.60
CA PRO A 101 6.12 41.61 -33.92
C PRO A 101 6.63 43.07 -33.79
N ASP A 102 7.51 43.42 -34.74
CA ASP A 102 8.26 44.68 -34.96
C ASP A 102 7.62 46.01 -34.53
#